data_AF-A0A369QS15-F1
#
_entry.id   AF-A0A369QS15-F1
#
_cell.length_a   1.000
_cell.length_b   1.000
_cell.length_c   1.000
_cell.angle_alpha   90.00
_cell.angle_beta   90.00
_cell.angle_gamma   90.00
#
_symmetry.space_group_name_H-M   'P 1'
#
loop_
_entity.id
_entity.type
_entity.pdbx_description
1 polymer ?
#
loop_
_entity_poly.entity_id
_entity_poly.type
_entity_poly.pdbx_seq_one_letter_code
_entity_poly.pdbx_strand_id
1 'polypeptide(L)' 'MIRPCHPKSGIALYTPGDYMDAVNGPGLARYASAEMMDHGKGIEYELAAFPVDACTRPEAIQRISATVAADI' A
#
# COMPACT_ATOMS: atom_id res chain seq x y z
N MET A 1 8.79 2.68 -5.47
CA MET A 1 8.72 2.77 -3.99
C MET A 1 8.15 4.15 -3.64
N ILE A 2 6.85 4.21 -3.37
CA ILE A 2 6.18 5.44 -2.93
C ILE A 2 6.76 5.78 -1.56
N ARG A 3 7.26 7.00 -1.40
CA ARG A 3 7.91 7.40 -0.14
C ARG A 3 6.83 7.78 0.87
N PRO A 4 6.89 7.27 2.11
CA PRO A 4 5.92 7.66 3.12
C PRO A 4 6.03 9.16 3.40
N CYS A 5 4.88 9.83 3.45
CA CYS A 5 4.78 11.23 3.84
C CYS A 5 5.31 11.44 5.27
N HIS A 6 5.71 12.67 5.62
CA HIS A 6 6.07 13.02 7.00
C HIS A 6 4.87 12.76 7.94
N PRO A 7 5.08 12.21 9.16
CA PRO A 7 4.01 11.73 10.05
C PRO A 7 2.96 12.78 10.46
N LYS A 8 3.25 14.09 10.27
CA LYS A 8 2.32 15.18 10.58
C LYS A 8 1.45 15.63 9.39
N SER A 9 1.71 15.15 8.17
CA SER A 9 1.01 15.61 6.96
C SER A 9 0.55 14.49 6.02
N GLY A 10 0.74 13.22 6.40
CA GLY A 10 0.24 12.07 5.67
C GLY A 10 -1.14 11.62 6.14
N ILE A 11 -2.00 11.22 5.21
CA ILE A 11 -3.20 10.43 5.49
C ILE A 11 -2.99 9.05 4.86
N ALA A 12 -3.22 8.00 5.63
CA ALA A 12 -3.25 6.63 5.11
C ALA A 12 -4.65 6.35 4.57
N LEU A 13 -4.73 6.16 3.25
CA LEU A 13 -5.93 5.72 2.56
C LEU A 13 -5.76 4.26 2.15
N TYR A 14 -6.87 3.59 1.88
CA TYR A 14 -6.87 2.23 1.36
C TYR A 14 -7.70 2.17 0.09
N THR A 15 -7.20 1.47 -0.93
CA THR A 15 -7.98 1.22 -2.15
C THR A 15 -8.84 -0.03 -2.01
N PRO A 16 -9.89 -0.19 -2.83
CA PRO A 16 -10.61 -1.45 -2.97
C PRO A 16 -9.64 -2.58 -3.31
N GLY A 17 -9.97 -3.80 -2.89
CA GLY A 17 -9.14 -4.97 -3.16
C GLY A 17 -9.33 -5.51 -4.57
N ASP A 18 -8.33 -6.25 -5.06
CA ASP A 18 -8.35 -6.90 -6.39
C ASP A 18 -9.11 -8.24 -6.40
N TYR A 19 -9.65 -8.68 -5.26
CA TYR A 19 -10.44 -9.90 -5.16
C TYR A 19 -11.88 -9.69 -5.66
N MET A 20 -12.48 -10.72 -6.22
CA MET A 20 -13.83 -10.65 -6.82
C MET A 20 -14.93 -10.22 -5.84
N ASP A 21 -14.72 -10.43 -4.55
CA ASP A 21 -15.62 -10.03 -3.45
C ASP A 21 -15.27 -8.67 -2.83
N ALA A 22 -14.05 -8.16 -3.05
CA ALA A 22 -13.55 -6.88 -2.54
C ALA A 22 -13.47 -5.78 -3.61
N VAL A 23 -13.63 -6.14 -4.89
CA VAL A 23 -13.62 -5.21 -6.01
C VAL A 23 -14.82 -4.24 -5.91
N ASN A 24 -14.57 -2.95 -6.16
CA ASN A 24 -15.54 -1.86 -5.99
C ASN A 24 -16.11 -1.70 -4.56
N GLY A 25 -15.57 -2.39 -3.57
CA GLY A 25 -15.92 -2.21 -2.16
C GLY A 25 -15.24 -1.00 -1.52
N PRO A 26 -15.63 -0.60 -0.29
CA PRO A 26 -14.88 0.37 0.49
C PRO A 26 -13.45 -0.13 0.72
N GLY A 27 -12.47 0.76 0.64
CA GLY A 27 -11.06 0.41 0.87
C GLY A 27 -10.83 -0.02 2.31
N LEU A 28 -10.49 -1.30 2.51
CA LEU A 28 -10.20 -1.88 3.81
C LEU A 28 -8.70 -1.89 4.09
N ALA A 29 -8.33 -1.71 5.35
CA ALA A 29 -6.93 -1.68 5.76
C ALA A 29 -6.20 -3.00 5.46
N ARG A 30 -6.92 -4.12 5.64
CA ARG A 30 -6.45 -5.47 5.32
C ARG A 30 -7.66 -6.29 4.86
N TYR A 31 -7.47 -7.00 3.77
CA TYR A 31 -8.41 -8.02 3.31
C TYR A 31 -7.80 -9.39 3.63
N ALA A 32 -8.63 -10.30 4.16
CA ALA A 32 -8.22 -11.67 4.46
C ALA A 32 -9.27 -12.64 3.90
N SER A 33 -8.83 -13.60 3.09
CA SER A 33 -9.64 -14.73 2.63
C SER A 33 -9.09 -16.03 3.19
N ALA A 34 -10.00 -16.97 3.45
CA ALA A 34 -9.66 -18.30 3.90
C ALA A 34 -10.40 -19.30 3.02
N GLU A 35 -9.66 -20.14 2.30
CA GLU A 35 -10.23 -21.16 1.41
C GLU A 35 -9.81 -22.56 1.87
N MET A 36 -10.76 -23.51 1.81
CA MET A 36 -10.47 -24.91 2.12
C MET A 36 -9.64 -25.51 0.98
N MET A 37 -8.49 -26.09 1.31
CA MET A 37 -7.66 -26.77 0.32
C MET A 37 -8.31 -28.06 -0.17
N ASP A 38 -7.95 -28.47 -1.40
CA ASP A 38 -8.40 -29.72 -1.98
C ASP A 38 -8.13 -30.93 -1.07
N HIS A 39 -9.09 -31.86 -1.06
CA HIS A 39 -9.09 -33.07 -0.24
C HIS A 39 -9.08 -32.84 1.29
N GLY A 40 -9.45 -31.65 1.77
CA GLY A 40 -9.52 -31.36 3.21
C GLY A 40 -8.15 -31.36 3.89
N LYS A 41 -7.09 -31.16 3.11
CA LYS A 41 -5.70 -31.22 3.58
C LYS A 41 -5.29 -30.00 4.43
N GLY A 42 -6.07 -28.93 4.40
CA GLY A 42 -5.79 -27.72 5.16
C GLY A 42 -6.69 -26.54 4.79
N ILE A 43 -6.33 -25.37 5.32
CA ILE A 43 -6.94 -24.08 4.99
C ILE A 43 -5.83 -23.19 4.44
N GLU A 44 -6.07 -22.61 3.27
CA GLU A 44 -5.24 -21.57 2.68
C GLU A 44 -5.72 -20.21 3.15
N TYR A 45 -4.80 -19.39 3.65
CA TYR A 45 -5.10 -18.02 4.06
C TYR A 45 -4.34 -17.07 3.15
N GLU A 46 -5.07 -16.13 2.56
CA GLU A 46 -4.48 -15.03 1.83
C GLU A 46 -4.75 -13.72 2.58
N LEU A 47 -3.70 -12.92 2.72
CA LEU A 47 -3.78 -11.60 3.37
C LEU A 47 -3.18 -10.57 2.43
N ALA A 48 -4.00 -9.61 2.03
CA ALA A 48 -3.57 -8.48 1.21
C ALA A 48 -3.82 -7.16 1.92
N ALA A 49 -2.94 -6.20 1.64
CA ALA A 49 -3.11 -4.82 2.07
C ALA A 49 -2.95 -3.91 0.85
N PHE A 50 -3.82 -2.92 0.74
CA PHE A 50 -3.84 -1.97 -0.38
C PHE A 50 -3.63 -0.53 0.11
N PRO A 51 -2.46 -0.20 0.69
CA PRO A 51 -2.20 1.12 1.23
C PRO A 51 -1.95 2.15 0.12
N VAL A 52 -2.56 3.31 0.25
CA VAL A 52 -2.28 4.51 -0.55
C VAL A 52 -1.89 5.65 0.38
N ASP A 53 -0.62 6.04 0.29
CA ASP A 53 -0.09 7.18 1.03
C ASP A 53 -0.39 8.48 0.28
N ALA A 54 -1.29 9.30 0.84
CA ALA A 54 -1.61 10.62 0.29
C ALA A 54 -1.00 11.72 1.17
N CYS A 55 -0.10 12.52 0.58
CA CYS A 55 0.48 13.66 1.29
C CYS A 55 -0.44 14.88 1.15
N THR A 56 -0.96 15.39 2.27
CA THR A 56 -1.82 16.60 2.28
C THR A 56 -1.09 17.87 1.85
N ARG A 57 0.25 17.85 1.86
CA ARG A 57 1.11 18.99 1.50
C ARG A 57 2.33 18.50 0.71
N PRO A 58 2.19 18.15 -0.58
CA PRO A 58 3.26 17.52 -1.36
C PRO A 58 4.50 18.42 -1.52
N GLU A 59 4.32 19.74 -1.60
CA GLU A 59 5.41 20.72 -1.76
C GLU A 59 6.33 20.83 -0.53
N ALA A 60 5.90 20.34 0.63
CA ALA A 60 6.71 20.34 1.85
C ALA A 60 7.84 19.30 1.80
N ILE A 61 7.76 18.32 0.89
CA ILE A 61 8.76 17.26 0.73
C ILE A 61 9.54 17.53 -0.56
N GLN A 62 10.69 18.19 -0.43
CA GLN A 62 11.59 18.45 -1.57
C GLN A 62 12.79 17.50 -1.54
N ARG A 63 13.09 16.89 -2.68
CA ARG A 63 14.29 16.04 -2.84
C ARG A 63 15.45 16.92 -3.28
N ILE A 64 16.48 16.99 -2.45
CA ILE A 64 17.77 17.54 -2.85
C ILE A 64 18.60 16.38 -3.40
N SER A 65 18.93 16.42 -4.68
CA SER A 65 19.92 15.53 -5.28
C SER A 65 21.24 16.28 -5.39
N ALA A 66 22.25 15.86 -4.63
CA ALA A 66 23.61 16.30 -4.87
C ALA A 66 24.12 15.57 -6.11
N THR A 67 24.10 16.22 -7.26
CA THR A 67 24.89 15.78 -8.41
C THR A 67 26.34 16.09 -8.06
N VAL A 68 27.06 15.12 -7.49
CA VAL A 68 28.52 15.23 -7.40
C VAL A 68 28.99 15.19 -8.85
N ALA A 69 29.37 16.35 -9.39
CA ALA A 69 30.07 16.43 -10.65
C ALA A 69 31.35 15.59 -10.48
N ALA A 70 31.39 14.44 -11.15
CA ALA A 70 32.57 13.61 -11.24
C ALA A 70 33.54 14.31 -12.21
N ASP A 71 34.28 15.29 -11.70
CA ASP A 71 35.40 15.94 -12.36
C ASP A 71 36.56 16.07 -11.36
N ILE A 72 37.27 14.94 -11.14
CA ILE A 72 38.73 14.85 -10.90
C ILE A 72 39.22 13.58 -11.56
#